data_AF-A0A554J714-F1
#
_entry.id   AF-A0A554J714-F1
#
_cell.length_a   1.000
_cell.length_b   1.000
_cell.length_c   1.000
_cell.angle_alpha   90.00
_cell.angle_beta   90.00
_cell.angle_gamma   90.00
#
_symmetry.space_group_name_H-M   'P 1'
#
loop_
_entity.id
_entity.type
_entity.pdbx_description
1 polymer ?
#
loop_
_entity_poly.entity_id
_entity_poly.type
_entity_poly.pdbx_seq_one_letter_code
_entity_poly.pdbx_strand_id
1 'polypeptide(L)'
;FVTFGIATNRTFVSEGEKKEEVDFHRLVAWNKLAELCSQLLKKGMRVFVSGRLQTRSWEGSDGQQRQTTEIVLEDMIILTPRSGNGEYTSSGVAEDINMNEPPKAEQSKEQKVEEKVETELEEKKPEESKEKKVAAVNENVDPDSDLPF
;
A
#
# COMPACT_ATOMS: atom_id res chain seq x y z
N PHE A 1 12.78 -8.49 1.93
CA PHE A 1 11.31 -8.44 1.74
C PHE A 1 10.74 -9.79 2.13
N VAL A 2 9.45 -9.85 2.46
CA VAL A 2 8.75 -11.11 2.77
C VAL A 2 7.56 -11.23 1.82
N THR A 3 7.33 -12.43 1.30
CA THR A 3 6.20 -12.75 0.45
C THR A 3 5.35 -13.80 1.15
N PHE A 4 4.05 -13.56 1.23
CA PHE A 4 3.10 -14.50 1.81
C PHE A 4 1.78 -14.46 1.05
N GLY A 5 0.99 -15.52 1.17
CA GLY A 5 -0.33 -15.62 0.58
C GLY A 5 -1.43 -15.36 1.60
N ILE A 6 -2.51 -14.72 1.18
CA ILE A 6 -3.77 -14.68 1.93
C ILE A 6 -4.85 -15.38 1.10
N ALA A 7 -5.74 -16.07 1.78
CA ALA A 7 -6.95 -16.61 1.19
C ALA A 7 -8.13 -15.74 1.60
N THR A 8 -8.98 -15.39 0.65
CA THR A 8 -10.27 -14.74 0.91
C THR A 8 -11.38 -15.63 0.40
N ASN A 9 -12.33 -15.95 1.27
CA ASN A 9 -13.44 -16.83 0.93
C ASN A 9 -14.67 -15.98 0.63
N ARG A 10 -15.36 -16.30 -0.46
CA ARG A 10 -16.66 -15.73 -0.81
C ARG A 10 -17.69 -16.85 -0.86
N THR A 11 -18.82 -16.63 -0.18
CA THR A 11 -19.94 -17.57 -0.21
C THR A 11 -21.12 -16.92 -0.92
N PHE A 12 -21.70 -17.62 -1.90
CA PHE A 12 -22.84 -17.13 -2.67
C PHE A 12 -23.81 -18.28 -3.00
N VAL A 13 -25.03 -17.93 -3.40
CA VAL A 13 -26.05 -18.91 -3.83
C VAL A 13 -26.16 -18.84 -5.34
N SER A 14 -26.07 -19.99 -6.01
CA SER A 14 -26.26 -20.14 -7.45
C SER A 14 -27.09 -21.39 -7.69
N GLU A 15 -28.14 -21.27 -8.51
CA GLU A 15 -29.02 -22.41 -8.88
C GLU A 15 -29.68 -23.09 -7.67
N GLY A 16 -29.89 -22.34 -6.58
CA GLY A 16 -30.47 -22.86 -5.34
C GLY A 16 -29.45 -23.56 -4.42
N GLU A 17 -28.19 -23.71 -4.85
CA GLU A 17 -27.12 -24.30 -4.05
C GLU A 17 -26.17 -23.24 -3.50
N LYS A 18 -25.70 -23.44 -2.26
CA LYS A 18 -24.69 -22.59 -1.62
C LYS A 18 -23.30 -23.01 -2.11
N LYS A 19 -22.63 -22.13 -2.85
CA LYS A 19 -21.27 -22.32 -3.37
C LYS A 19 -20.27 -21.47 -2.56
N GLU A 20 -19.05 -22.00 -2.40
CA GLU A 20 -17.92 -21.30 -1.75
C GLU A 20 -16.77 -21.22 -2.75
N GLU A 21 -16.21 -20.02 -2.89
CA GLU A 21 -15.08 -19.72 -3.75
C GLU A 21 -13.95 -19.15 -2.91
N VAL A 22 -12.71 -19.56 -3.19
CA VAL A 22 -11.53 -19.15 -2.45
C VAL A 22 -10.54 -18.51 -3.41
N ASP A 23 -10.26 -17.23 -3.18
CA ASP A 23 -9.27 -16.47 -3.92
C ASP A 23 -7.96 -16.40 -3.16
N PHE A 24 -6.85 -16.67 -3.84
CA PHE A 24 -5.51 -16.60 -3.27
C PHE A 24 -4.80 -15.36 -3.80
N HIS A 25 -4.43 -14.47 -2.88
CA HIS A 25 -3.70 -13.25 -3.22
C HIS A 25 -2.26 -13.37 -2.73
N ARG A 26 -1.32 -12.97 -3.57
CA ARG A 26 0.10 -12.90 -3.23
C ARG A 26 0.43 -11.48 -2.75
N LEU A 27 0.99 -11.38 -1.53
CA LEU A 27 1.40 -10.11 -0.95
C LEU A 27 2.91 -10.02 -0.82
N VAL A 28 3.44 -8.81 -0.97
CA VAL A 28 4.86 -8.49 -0.83
C VAL A 28 5.03 -7.35 0.16
N ALA A 29 5.68 -7.62 1.29
CA ALA A 29 6.04 -6.64 2.30
C ALA A 29 7.51 -6.26 2.20
N TRP A 30 7.81 -4.97 2.32
CA TRP A 30 9.16 -4.42 2.27
C TRP A 30 9.57 -3.78 3.60
N ASN A 31 10.88 -3.56 3.79
CA ASN A 31 11.45 -2.84 4.93
C ASN A 31 10.94 -3.36 6.28
N LYS A 32 10.63 -2.44 7.21
CA LYS A 32 10.14 -2.74 8.56
C LYS A 32 8.84 -3.54 8.58
N LEU A 33 7.98 -3.38 7.58
CA LEU A 33 6.75 -4.15 7.48
C LEU A 33 7.05 -5.64 7.24
N ALA A 34 8.10 -5.95 6.46
CA ALA A 34 8.53 -7.32 6.22
C ALA A 34 9.00 -8.01 7.51
N GLU A 35 9.75 -7.28 8.36
CA GLU A 35 10.19 -7.78 9.66
C GLU A 35 9.01 -8.04 10.59
N LEU A 36 8.07 -7.09 10.67
CA LEU A 36 6.85 -7.21 11.48
C LEU A 36 5.99 -8.39 11.01
N CYS A 37 5.81 -8.55 9.70
CA CYS A 37 5.10 -9.69 9.12
C CYS A 37 5.78 -11.01 9.49
N SER A 38 7.11 -11.11 9.37
CA SER A 38 7.84 -12.33 9.72
C SER A 38 7.71 -12.72 11.20
N GLN A 39 7.73 -11.73 12.10
CA GLN A 39 7.69 -11.95 13.54
C GLN A 39 6.28 -12.23 14.07
N LEU A 40 5.27 -11.53 13.55
CA LEU A 40 3.92 -11.57 14.10
C LEU A 40 2.98 -12.51 13.35
N LEU A 41 3.21 -12.76 12.05
CA LEU A 41 2.31 -13.61 11.26
C LEU A 41 2.62 -15.08 11.46
N LYS A 42 1.54 -15.85 11.65
CA LYS A 42 1.51 -17.30 11.64
C LYS A 42 0.39 -17.77 10.72
N LYS A 43 0.50 -19.01 10.23
CA LYS A 43 -0.54 -19.63 9.41
C LYS A 43 -1.88 -19.61 10.15
N GLY A 44 -2.95 -19.23 9.45
CA GLY A 44 -4.31 -19.19 9.99
C GLY A 44 -4.69 -17.88 10.69
N MET A 45 -3.76 -16.92 10.79
CA MET A 45 -4.09 -15.59 11.30
C MET A 45 -4.92 -14.80 10.29
N ARG A 46 -5.99 -14.19 10.78
CA ARG A 46 -6.78 -13.18 10.07
C ARG A 46 -6.10 -11.82 10.17
N VAL A 47 -6.00 -11.15 9.04
CA VAL A 47 -5.31 -9.87 8.89
C VAL A 47 -6.06 -8.98 7.93
N PHE A 48 -6.04 -7.69 8.20
CA PHE A 48 -6.35 -6.63 7.26
C PHE A 48 -5.06 -6.15 6.62
N VAL A 49 -5.11 -5.87 5.33
CA VAL A 49 -3.96 -5.44 4.54
C VAL A 49 -4.39 -4.34 3.58
N SER A 50 -3.56 -3.32 3.44
CA SER A 50 -3.73 -2.23 2.49
C SER A 50 -2.45 -2.04 1.68
N GLY A 51 -2.58 -1.59 0.43
CA GLY A 51 -1.45 -1.35 -0.45
C GLY A 51 -1.90 -1.17 -1.89
N ARG A 52 -0.98 -1.46 -2.81
CA ARG A 52 -1.19 -1.27 -4.25
C ARG A 52 -1.05 -2.57 -5.02
N LEU A 53 -1.76 -2.68 -6.14
CA LEU A 53 -1.62 -3.77 -7.08
C LEU A 53 -0.44 -3.50 -8.01
N GLN A 54 0.46 -4.47 -8.17
CA GLN A 54 1.58 -4.38 -9.09
C GLN A 54 1.64 -5.64 -9.95
N THR A 55 1.53 -5.46 -11.27
CA THR A 55 1.74 -6.55 -12.23
C THR A 55 3.13 -6.39 -12.82
N ARG A 56 3.92 -7.46 -12.75
CA ARG A 56 5.25 -7.53 -13.37
C ARG A 56 5.33 -8.63 -14.41
N SER A 57 5.98 -8.32 -15.51
CA SER A 57 6.31 -9.28 -16.57
C SER A 57 7.67 -9.89 -16.30
N TRP A 58 7.81 -11.19 -16.48
CA TRP A 58 9.08 -11.89 -16.40
C TRP A 58 9.12 -13.03 -17.42
N GLU A 59 10.31 -13.40 -17.87
CA GLU A 59 10.50 -14.50 -18.83
C GLU A 59 10.79 -15.80 -18.08
N GLY A 60 10.03 -16.85 -18.38
CA GLY A 60 10.27 -18.18 -17.84
C GLY A 60 11.49 -18.84 -18.48
N SER A 61 11.99 -19.92 -17.86
CA SER A 61 13.10 -20.69 -18.41
C SER A 61 12.80 -21.34 -19.77
N ASP A 62 11.52 -21.38 -20.14
CA ASP A 62 10.96 -21.82 -21.41
C ASP A 62 10.91 -20.70 -22.48
N GLY A 63 11.41 -19.48 -22.16
CA GLY A 63 11.35 -18.31 -23.04
C GLY A 63 9.96 -17.68 -23.14
N GLN A 64 8.97 -18.18 -22.40
CA GLN A 64 7.62 -17.62 -22.40
C GLN A 64 7.51 -16.44 -21.44
N GLN A 65 6.96 -15.33 -21.93
CA GLN A 65 6.66 -14.18 -21.08
C GLN A 65 5.45 -14.48 -20.19
N ARG A 66 5.63 -14.35 -18.88
CA ARG A 66 4.58 -14.55 -17.87
C ARG A 66 4.34 -13.26 -17.11
N GLN A 67 3.09 -13.07 -16.70
CA GLN A 67 2.69 -11.96 -15.85
C GLN A 67 2.45 -12.49 -14.44
N THR A 68 2.83 -11.71 -13.43
CA THR A 68 2.46 -11.99 -12.04
C THR A 68 1.96 -10.72 -11.41
N THR A 69 0.73 -10.79 -10.91
CA THR A 69 0.09 -9.73 -10.16
C THR A 69 0.31 -9.98 -8.68
N GLU A 70 0.90 -9.00 -8.00
CA GLU A 70 1.26 -9.05 -6.59
C GLU A 70 0.71 -7.79 -5.90
N ILE A 71 0.31 -7.91 -4.64
CA ILE A 71 -0.13 -6.78 -3.82
C ILE A 71 1.06 -6.31 -3.00
N VAL A 72 1.57 -5.10 -3.29
CA VAL A 72 2.63 -4.48 -2.49
C VAL A 72 2.02 -3.79 -1.30
N LEU A 73 2.37 -4.27 -0.11
CA LEU A 73 1.81 -3.82 1.16
C LEU A 73 2.33 -2.44 1.55
N GLU A 74 1.42 -1.61 2.04
CA GLU A 74 1.70 -0.29 2.63
C GLU A 74 1.35 -0.30 4.13
N ASP A 75 0.25 -0.95 4.51
CA ASP A 75 -0.17 -1.07 5.90
C ASP A 75 -0.84 -2.43 6.19
N MET A 76 -0.86 -2.84 7.46
CA MET A 76 -1.38 -4.12 7.90
C MET A 76 -1.82 -4.10 9.37
N ILE A 77 -2.96 -4.75 9.64
CA ILE A 77 -3.53 -4.90 10.98
C ILE A 77 -3.84 -6.38 11.24
N ILE A 78 -3.43 -6.89 12.40
CA ILE A 78 -3.78 -8.25 12.82
C ILE A 78 -5.18 -8.23 13.42
N LEU A 79 -6.08 -9.05 12.85
CA LEU A 79 -7.48 -9.18 13.29
C LEU A 79 -7.71 -10.43 14.15
N THR A 80 -6.68 -11.26 14.31
CA THR A 80 -6.79 -12.46 15.12
C THR A 80 -6.81 -12.06 16.59
N PRO A 81 -7.80 -12.52 17.40
CA PRO A 81 -7.74 -12.30 18.83
C PRO A 81 -6.44 -12.92 19.33
N ARG A 82 -5.65 -12.15 20.09
CA ARG A 82 -4.42 -12.65 20.70
C ARG A 82 -4.85 -13.78 21.62
N SER A 83 -4.63 -15.02 21.18
CA SER A 83 -5.09 -16.21 21.89
C SER A 83 -4.61 -16.08 23.34
N GLY A 84 -5.56 -16.06 24.27
CA GLY A 84 -5.36 -15.83 25.69
C GLY A 84 -4.62 -16.99 26.34
N ASN A 85 -3.31 -17.05 26.08
CA ASN A 85 -2.34 -17.74 26.91
C ASN A 85 -1.35 -16.71 27.46
N GLY A 86 -1.92 -15.59 27.93
CA GLY A 86 -1.28 -14.71 28.89
C GLY A 86 -2.02 -14.94 30.18
N GLU A 87 -1.38 -15.68 31.09
CA GLU A 87 -1.68 -15.61 32.50
C GLU A 87 -1.68 -14.13 32.88
N TYR A 88 -2.87 -13.56 33.06
CA TYR A 88 -3.01 -12.26 33.70
C TYR A 88 -2.61 -12.50 35.16
N THR A 89 -1.32 -12.41 35.46
CA THR A 89 -0.89 -12.08 36.83
C THR A 89 -1.39 -10.67 37.09
N SER A 90 -2.63 -10.59 37.56
CA SER A 90 -3.18 -9.41 38.23
C SER A 90 -2.38 -9.26 39.52
N SER A 91 -1.22 -8.63 39.40
CA SER A 91 -0.40 -8.15 40.50
C SER A 91 -0.33 -6.64 40.39
N GLY A 92 -1.08 -5.98 41.29
CA GLY A 92 -0.97 -4.57 41.62
C GLY A 92 -1.88 -3.66 40.79
N VAL A 93 -2.62 -2.71 41.35
CA VAL A 93 -2.74 -2.23 42.73
C VAL A 93 -4.15 -1.63 42.84
N ALA A 94 -4.85 -1.90 43.94
CA ALA A 94 -6.01 -1.11 44.30
C ALA A 94 -5.49 0.23 44.84
N GLU A 95 -5.50 1.27 44.01
CA GLU A 95 -5.49 2.64 44.51
C GLU A 95 -6.75 3.36 44.03
N ASP A 96 -7.54 3.69 45.03
CA ASP A 96 -8.70 4.56 45.03
C ASP A 96 -8.29 5.95 44.51
N ILE A 97 -8.73 6.31 43.30
CA ILE A 97 -8.69 7.69 42.83
C ILE A 97 -10.13 8.18 42.61
N ASN A 98 -10.62 8.75 43.70
CA ASN A 98 -11.82 9.57 43.84
C ASN A 98 -11.84 10.73 42.82
N MET A 99 -12.74 10.65 41.85
CA MET A 99 -12.99 11.70 40.85
C MET A 99 -13.98 12.73 41.39
N ASN A 100 -13.49 13.87 41.86
CA ASN A 100 -14.31 15.08 41.96
C ASN A 100 -13.49 16.38 41.95
N GLU A 101 -13.20 16.94 40.77
CA GLU A 101 -13.25 18.40 40.56
C GLU A 101 -13.11 18.79 39.07
N PRO A 102 -14.00 19.62 38.50
CA PRO A 102 -13.82 20.17 37.15
C PRO A 102 -12.91 21.41 37.16
N PRO A 103 -11.89 21.52 36.28
CA PRO A 103 -11.08 22.73 36.20
C PRO A 103 -11.84 23.85 35.49
N LYS A 104 -11.93 24.99 36.18
CA LYS A 104 -12.49 26.26 35.72
C LYS A 104 -11.53 26.93 34.72
N ALA A 105 -12.11 27.48 33.67
CA ALA A 105 -11.45 28.24 32.61
C ALA A 105 -10.74 29.51 33.12
N GLU A 106 -9.56 29.79 32.57
CA GLU A 106 -8.99 31.15 32.55
C GLU A 106 -8.29 31.42 31.22
N GLN A 107 -8.70 32.52 30.60
CA GLN A 107 -8.24 33.06 29.34
C GLN A 107 -6.96 33.90 29.55
N SER A 108 -5.99 33.83 28.63
CA SER A 108 -5.10 34.97 28.39
C SER A 108 -4.48 34.95 26.99
N LYS A 109 -5.10 35.77 26.13
CA LYS A 109 -4.56 36.72 25.13
C LYS A 109 -3.35 36.36 24.25
N GLU A 110 -3.63 36.48 22.96
CA GLU A 110 -2.79 36.89 21.83
C GLU A 110 -1.55 37.72 22.17
N GLN A 111 -0.43 37.39 21.51
CA GLN A 111 0.45 38.41 20.93
C GLN A 111 1.02 37.94 19.58
N LYS A 112 0.71 38.78 18.60
CA LYS A 112 1.12 38.85 17.20
C LYS A 112 2.59 39.30 17.10
N VAL A 113 3.40 38.61 16.28
CA VAL A 113 4.64 39.17 15.71
C VAL A 113 4.64 38.89 14.20
N GLU A 114 4.44 39.94 13.42
CA GLU A 114 4.76 40.05 12.00
C GLU A 114 6.12 40.74 11.90
N GLU A 115 7.08 40.18 11.16
CA GLU A 115 8.03 40.91 10.28
C GLU A 115 8.82 39.87 9.44
N LYS A 116 8.47 39.64 8.18
CA LYS A 116 8.96 40.29 6.94
C LYS A 116 10.40 39.89 6.57
N VAL A 117 10.53 38.98 5.59
CA VAL A 117 11.64 38.99 4.62
C VAL A 117 11.04 38.67 3.24
N GLU A 118 11.05 39.69 2.41
CA GLU A 118 10.76 39.66 0.97
C GLU A 118 12.00 39.19 0.20
N THR A 119 11.77 38.24 -0.71
CA THR A 119 12.34 38.08 -2.07
C THR A 119 13.83 38.33 -2.34
N GLU A 120 14.50 37.35 -2.97
CA GLU A 120 14.81 37.44 -4.41
C GLU A 120 15.09 36.06 -5.03
N LEU A 121 14.52 35.87 -6.23
CA LEU A 121 14.75 34.75 -7.15
C LEU A 121 16.11 34.88 -7.83
N GLU A 122 16.76 33.77 -8.15
CA GLU A 122 17.36 33.65 -9.48
C GLU A 122 17.38 32.20 -9.98
N GLU A 123 16.93 32.11 -11.22
CA GLU A 123 16.60 30.99 -12.07
C GLU A 123 17.82 30.63 -12.94
N LYS A 124 18.04 29.35 -13.27
CA LYS A 124 18.65 28.95 -14.57
C LYS A 124 18.64 27.43 -14.80
N LYS A 125 17.80 27.03 -15.76
CA LYS A 125 17.97 25.93 -16.72
C LYS A 125 17.42 26.51 -18.06
N PRO A 126 17.71 25.98 -19.28
CA PRO A 126 18.49 24.80 -19.66
C PRO A 126 19.48 25.04 -20.82
N GLU A 127 20.33 24.06 -21.12
CA GLU A 127 21.01 23.99 -22.43
C GLU A 127 20.99 22.55 -22.95
N GLU A 128 20.57 22.43 -24.21
CA GLU A 128 20.38 21.26 -25.04
C GLU A 128 21.52 21.19 -26.07
N SER A 129 22.03 19.99 -26.38
CA SER A 129 22.45 19.64 -27.75
C SER A 129 22.99 18.21 -27.85
N LYS A 130 22.37 17.39 -28.71
CA LYS A 130 22.94 16.96 -30.00
C LYS A 130 22.03 15.94 -30.67
N GLU A 131 21.27 16.42 -31.66
CA GLU A 131 20.79 15.63 -32.79
C GLU A 131 21.96 15.10 -33.63
N LYS A 132 21.81 13.89 -34.16
CA LYS A 132 22.46 13.46 -35.41
C LYS A 132 21.36 13.17 -36.43
N LYS A 133 21.37 13.93 -37.53
CA LYS A 133 20.66 13.66 -38.79
C LYS A 133 21.55 12.86 -39.75
N VAL A 134 20.96 11.90 -40.46
CA VAL A 134 21.19 11.49 -41.88
C VAL A 134 19.97 10.61 -42.26
N ALA A 135 18.97 11.11 -43.02
CA ALA A 135 18.76 11.00 -44.49
C ALA A 135 18.72 9.53 -44.99
N ALA A 136 17.71 8.97 -45.66
CA ALA A 136 16.80 9.41 -46.75
C ALA A 136 15.56 8.45 -46.81
N VAL A 137 14.29 8.89 -47.01
CA VAL A 137 13.48 8.90 -48.28
C VAL A 137 13.37 7.48 -48.89
N ASN A 138 12.21 6.84 -49.18
CA ASN A 138 10.80 7.21 -49.42
C ASN A 138 9.98 5.94 -49.81
N GLU A 139 8.77 5.74 -49.28
CA GLU A 139 7.76 4.89 -49.95
C GLU A 139 6.35 5.43 -49.63
N ASN A 140 5.64 5.86 -50.69
CA ASN A 140 4.26 6.34 -50.65
C ASN A 140 3.31 5.14 -50.68
N VAL A 141 2.38 5.03 -49.71
CA VAL A 141 1.11 4.31 -49.88
C VAL A 141 0.01 5.08 -49.13
N ASP A 142 -1.12 5.27 -49.80
CA ASP A 142 -2.13 6.32 -49.64
C ASP A 142 -2.90 6.36 -48.29
N PRO A 143 -3.32 7.56 -47.83
CA PRO A 143 -4.04 7.74 -46.57
C PRO A 143 -5.57 7.67 -46.74
N ASP A 144 -6.14 6.58 -47.24
CA ASP A 144 -7.61 6.32 -47.08
C ASP A 144 -8.08 4.89 -47.43
N SER A 145 -7.23 3.87 -47.29
CA SER A 145 -7.64 2.49 -47.60
C SER A 145 -7.48 1.58 -46.39
N ASP A 146 -8.64 1.18 -45.85
CA ASP A 146 -8.86 -0.08 -45.14
C ASP A 146 -8.66 -0.09 -43.61
N LEU A 147 -9.61 0.53 -42.89
CA LEU A 147 -9.91 0.17 -41.49
C LEU A 147 -11.27 -0.55 -41.43
N PRO A 148 -11.30 -1.89 -41.31
CA PRO A 148 -12.53 -2.58 -40.92
C PRO A 148 -12.86 -2.27 -39.45
N PHE A 149 -14.12 -1.90 -39.20
CA PHE A 149 -14.74 -1.90 -37.86
C PHE A 149 -14.70 -3.30 -37.23
#